data_AF-A0A357L4C2-F1
#
_entry.id   AF-A0A357L4C2-F1
#
_cell.length_a   1.000
_cell.length_b   1.000
_cell.length_c   1.000
_cell.angle_alpha   90.00
_cell.angle_beta   90.00
_cell.angle_gamma   90.00
#
_symmetry.space_group_name_H-M   'P 1'
#
loop_
_entity.id
_entity.type
_entity.pdbx_description
1 polymer ?
#
loop_
_entity_poly.entity_id
_entity_poly.type
_entity_poly.pdbx_seq_one_letter_code
_entity_poly.pdbx_strand_id
1 'polypeptide(L)' 'QWRWELELAIAAHRPTGDAPGLLDVDEIDFFVQHYERITRGMMAALPDQADLTIQLDEHRRVVGSFARG' A
#
# COMPACT_ATOMS: atom_id res chain seq x y z
N GLN A 1 3.57 1.26 -7.84
CA GLN A 1 2.33 1.68 -8.52
C GLN A 1 1.26 2.19 -7.56
N TRP A 2 0.74 1.40 -6.62
CA TRP A 2 -0.41 1.83 -5.79
C TRP A 2 -0.17 3.07 -4.93
N ARG A 3 1.05 3.30 -4.42
CA ARG A 3 1.36 4.53 -3.66
C ARG A 3 1.20 5.78 -4.52
N TRP A 4 1.66 5.75 -5.76
CA TRP A 4 1.51 6.86 -6.71
C TRP A 4 0.06 7.15 -7.04
N GLU A 5 -0.75 6.11 -7.28
CA GLU A 5 -2.19 6.26 -7.50
C GLU A 5 -2.89 6.92 -6.30
N LEU A 6 -2.43 6.62 -5.08
CA LEU A 6 -2.93 7.26 -3.86
C LEU A 6 -2.56 8.75 -3.81
N GLU A 7 -1.31 9.12 -4.10
CA GLU A 7 -0.88 10.53 -4.12
C GLU A 7 -1.67 11.35 -5.15
N LEU A 8 -1.90 10.79 -6.35
CA LEU A 8 -2.76 11.42 -7.37
C LEU A 8 -4.20 11.61 -6.88
N ALA A 9 -4.76 10.61 -6.20
CA ALA A 9 -6.10 10.72 -5.62
C ALA A 9 -6.15 11.80 -4.52
N ILE A 10 -5.12 11.91 -3.68
CA ILE A 10 -5.01 12.98 -2.66
C ILE A 10 -4.95 14.35 -3.32
N ALA A 11 -4.12 14.51 -4.36
CA ALA A 11 -3.99 15.75 -5.10
C ALA A 11 -5.31 16.18 -5.75
N ALA A 12 -6.06 15.23 -6.33
CA ALA A 12 -7.35 15.50 -6.99
C ALA A 12 -8.46 15.98 -6.03
N HIS A 13 -8.36 15.67 -4.74
CA HIS A 13 -9.38 16.00 -3.74
C HIS A 13 -9.01 17.20 -2.85
N ARG A 14 -7.88 17.88 -3.11
CA ARG A 14 -7.45 19.05 -2.32
C ARG A 14 -7.70 20.37 -3.06
N PRO A 15 -8.17 21.42 -2.34
CA PRO A 15 -8.31 22.75 -2.92
C PRO A 15 -6.94 23.34 -3.29
N THR A 16 -6.89 24.04 -4.42
CA THR A 16 -5.68 24.64 -4.99
C THR A 16 -5.10 25.69 -4.05
N GLY A 17 -3.90 25.47 -3.51
CA GLY A 17 -3.18 26.51 -2.76
C GLY A 17 -2.10 26.02 -1.79
N ASP A 18 -2.23 24.83 -1.22
CA ASP A 18 -1.26 24.29 -0.26
C ASP A 18 -0.95 22.83 -0.59
N ALA A 19 0.27 22.57 -1.07
CA ALA A 19 0.78 21.21 -1.26
C ALA A 19 2.12 20.93 -0.54
N PRO A 20 2.34 21.33 0.73
CA PRO A 20 3.39 20.70 1.51
C PRO A 20 2.99 19.24 1.80
N GLY A 21 3.83 18.29 1.37
CA GLY A 21 3.75 16.88 1.76
C GLY A 21 3.15 15.89 0.75
N LEU A 22 2.95 16.27 -0.51
CA LEU A 22 2.83 15.28 -1.60
C LEU A 22 4.23 14.77 -1.93
N LEU A 23 4.36 13.46 -2.08
CA LEU A 23 5.61 12.86 -2.50
C LEU A 23 5.74 12.94 -4.02
N ASP A 24 6.92 13.31 -4.50
CA ASP A 24 7.26 13.12 -5.91
C ASP A 24 7.60 11.65 -6.23
N VAL A 25 7.93 11.36 -7.49
CA VAL A 25 8.17 9.98 -7.93
C VAL A 25 9.41 9.36 -7.27
N ASP A 26 10.46 10.16 -7.03
CA ASP A 26 11.73 9.69 -6.47
C ASP A 26 11.56 9.45 -4.96
N GLU A 27 10.79 10.32 -4.28
CA GLU A 27 10.41 10.16 -2.89
C GLU A 27 9.52 8.94 -2.66
N ILE A 28 8.65 8.59 -3.62
CA ILE A 28 7.84 7.37 -3.57
C ILE A 28 8.72 6.13 -3.65
N ASP A 29 9.74 6.12 -4.50
CA ASP A 29 10.63 4.96 -4.63
C ASP A 29 11.42 4.73 -3.32
N PHE A 30 11.87 5.80 -2.66
CA PHE A 30 12.47 5.69 -1.33
C PHE A 30 11.46 5.22 -0.28
N PHE A 31 10.24 5.76 -0.30
CA PHE A 31 9.15 5.35 0.58
C PHE A 31 8.86 3.85 0.44
N VAL A 32 8.72 3.36 -0.79
CA VAL A 32 8.45 1.95 -1.07
C VAL A 32 9.57 1.07 -0.51
N GLN A 33 10.84 1.40 -0.77
CA GLN A 33 11.98 0.64 -0.24
C GLN A 33 12.02 0.60 1.29
N HIS A 34 11.72 1.72 1.95
CA HIS A 34 11.71 1.80 3.41
C HIS A 34 10.71 0.82 4.03
N TYR A 35 9.48 0.81 3.51
CA TYR A 35 8.44 -0.06 4.03
C TYR A 35 8.58 -1.50 3.54
N GLU A 36 9.01 -1.74 2.30
CA GLU A 36 9.19 -3.07 1.72
C GLU A 36 9.99 -3.99 2.64
N ARG A 37 11.10 -3.51 3.20
CA ARG A 37 11.93 -4.28 4.13
C ARG A 37 11.12 -4.79 5.34
N ILE A 38 10.29 -3.94 5.94
CA ILE A 38 9.47 -4.28 7.10
C ILE A 38 8.29 -5.16 6.67
N THR A 39 7.62 -4.78 5.58
CA THR A 39 6.42 -5.45 5.08
C THR A 39 6.73 -6.87 4.60
N ARG A 40 7.91 -7.15 4.02
CA ARG A 40 8.32 -8.52 3.66
C ARG A 40 8.40 -9.45 4.87
N GLY A 41 8.98 -8.98 5.97
CA GLY A 41 9.02 -9.74 7.22
C GLY A 41 7.63 -9.99 7.79
N MET A 42 6.77 -8.97 7.74
CA MET A 42 5.37 -9.08 8.16
C MET A 42 4.57 -10.05 7.26
N MET A 43 4.73 -9.99 5.94
CA MET A 43 4.01 -10.86 5.01
C MET A 43 4.38 -12.34 5.17
N ALA A 44 5.58 -12.64 5.65
CA ALA A 44 6.00 -14.02 5.93
C ALA A 44 5.39 -14.59 7.22
N ALA A 45 5.03 -13.74 8.19
CA ALA A 45 4.66 -14.18 9.55
C ALA A 45 3.20 -13.89 9.94
N LEU A 46 2.61 -12.81 9.43
CA LEU A 46 1.26 -12.38 9.80
C LEU A 46 0.14 -13.29 9.27
N PRO A 47 0.21 -13.89 8.06
CA PRO A 47 -0.88 -14.74 7.57
C PRO A 47 -1.22 -15.91 8.51
N ASP A 48 -0.22 -16.49 9.17
CA ASP A 48 -0.40 -17.61 10.10
C ASP A 48 -1.06 -17.18 11.43
N GLN A 49 -0.97 -15.89 11.75
CA GLN A 49 -1.50 -15.31 12.99
C GLN A 49 -2.88 -14.67 12.78
N ALA A 50 -3.23 -14.32 11.55
CA ALA A 50 -4.48 -13.63 11.21
C ALA A 50 -5.69 -14.57 11.23
N ASP A 51 -6.84 -14.06 11.68
CA ASP A 51 -8.12 -14.79 11.60
C ASP A 51 -8.66 -14.84 10.16
N LEU A 52 -8.31 -13.86 9.34
CA LEU A 52 -8.65 -13.79 7.92
C LEU A 52 -7.51 -13.14 7.13
N THR A 53 -7.06 -13.84 6.09
CA THR A 53 -6.13 -13.32 5.08
C THR A 53 -6.88 -13.17 3.76
N ILE A 54 -6.75 -12.01 3.10
CA ILE A 54 -7.33 -11.73 1.78
C ILE A 54 -6.18 -11.48 0.80
N GLN A 55 -6.13 -12.23 -0.30
CA GLN A 55 -5.15 -12.05 -1.34
C GLN A 55 -5.73 -11.16 -2.45
N LEU A 56 -4.95 -10.15 -2.84
CA LEU A 56 -5.30 -9.21 -3.91
C LEU A 56 -4.38 -9.40 -5.12
N ASP A 57 -4.90 -9.19 -6.33
CA ASP A 57 -4.09 -9.04 -7.55
C ASP A 57 -3.53 -7.60 -7.66
N GLU A 58 -2.74 -7.35 -8.73
CA GLU A 58 -2.17 -6.03 -9.04
C GLU A 58 -3.23 -4.93 -9.28
N HIS A 59 -4.47 -5.30 -9.58
CA HIS A 59 -5.61 -4.41 -9.78
C HIS A 59 -6.48 -4.29 -8.52
N ARG A 60 -5.99 -4.76 -7.35
CA ARG A 60 -6.69 -4.74 -6.05
C ARG A 60 -7.96 -5.59 -6.03
N ARG A 61 -8.11 -6.56 -6.94
CA ARG A 61 -9.24 -7.49 -6.93
C ARG A 61 -8.94 -8.65 -5.99
N VAL A 62 -9.95 -9.09 -5.26
CA VAL A 62 -9.84 -10.29 -4.41
C VAL A 62 -9.69 -11.52 -5.31
N VAL A 63 -8.57 -12.22 -5.14
CA VAL A 63 -8.27 -13.48 -5.85
C VAL A 63 -8.23 -14.69 -4.93
N GLY A 64 -8.31 -14.48 -3.62
CA GLY A 64 -8.38 -15.55 -2.64
C GLY A 64 -8.64 -15.05 -1.24
N SER A 65 -9.11 -15.94 -0.37
CA SER A 65 -9.24 -15.70 1.06
C SER A 65 -8.95 -16.97 1.85
N PHE A 66 -8.41 -16.81 3.06
CA PHE A 66 -8.14 -17.88 4.01
C PHE A 66 -8.57 -17.44 5.39
N ALA A 67 -9.47 -18.19 6.03
CA ALA A 67 -9.89 -17.95 7.41
C ALA A 67 -9.27 -19.03 8.31
N ARG A 68 -8.77 -18.60 9.47
CA ARG A 68 -8.30 -19.52 10.49
C ARG A 68 -9.51 -20.04 11.27
N GLY A 69 -9.70 -21.36 11.28
CA GLY A 69 -10.81 -22.04 11.95
C GLY A 69 -10.67 -22.11 13.46
#